data_AF-A0A5D5AKH4-F1
#
_entry.id   AF-A0A5D5AKH4-F1
#
_cell.length_a   1.000
_cell.length_b   1.000
_cell.length_c   1.000
_cell.angle_alpha   90.00
_cell.angle_beta   90.00
_cell.angle_gamma   90.00
#
_symmetry.space_group_name_H-M   'P 1'
#
loop_
_entity.id
_entity.type
_entity.pdbx_description
1 polymer ?
#
loop_
_entity_poly.entity_id
_entity_poly.type
_entity_poly.pdbx_seq_one_letter_code
_entity_poly.pdbx_strand_id
1 'polypeptide(L)'
;MSERLTRRRLLILSGVGVATGLAGCTSDDGSDGDTSDDGNGNADSSTDEGDDAPGQHGTGSGGDINYGESYVSEIDLHEAGSPEISQTHYEGDHYTRTEFGNGEVVESYHVDGETYGIVEGNCVITDDPAAETSVPDIENPQGVQDSLEATETTTLNGDSVEVYEHPEEDARWYVDTETGYPAQLETDVATVTFHSWGDTDPIDSPEGECIEL
;
A
#
# COMPACT_ATOMS: atom_id res chain seq x y z
N MET A 1 -26.61 12.32 -32.59
CA MET A 1 -26.23 10.98 -33.07
C MET A 1 -25.68 10.23 -31.88
N SER A 2 -26.40 9.20 -31.44
CA SER A 2 -26.03 8.39 -30.27
C SER A 2 -25.30 7.15 -30.76
N GLU A 3 -24.07 6.94 -30.28
CA GLU A 3 -23.39 5.66 -30.41
C GLU A 3 -22.94 5.21 -29.02
N ARG A 4 -23.69 4.25 -28.49
CA ARG A 4 -23.38 3.48 -27.28
C ARG A 4 -22.37 2.41 -27.66
N LEU A 5 -21.12 2.53 -27.23
CA LEU A 5 -20.14 1.45 -27.37
C LEU A 5 -20.26 0.49 -26.19
N THR A 6 -20.85 -0.67 -26.49
CA THR A 6 -21.10 -1.77 -25.57
C THR A 6 -19.86 -2.66 -25.47
N ARG A 7 -19.27 -2.75 -24.28
CA ARG A 7 -18.22 -3.74 -23.92
C ARG A 7 -18.77 -5.16 -24.05
N ARG A 8 -18.09 -6.05 -24.79
CA ARG A 8 -18.26 -7.51 -24.65
C ARG A 8 -16.93 -8.27 -24.78
N ARG A 9 -16.47 -8.70 -23.61
CA ARG A 9 -15.70 -9.89 -23.21
C ARG A 9 -15.16 -10.79 -24.33
N LEU A 10 -13.84 -10.94 -24.34
CA LEU A 10 -13.06 -11.86 -25.17
C LEU A 10 -12.76 -13.12 -24.34
N LEU A 11 -13.37 -14.25 -24.71
CA LEU A 11 -13.00 -15.59 -24.24
C LEU A 11 -12.08 -16.21 -25.29
N ILE A 12 -10.80 -16.44 -24.96
CA ILE A 12 -9.93 -17.32 -25.75
C ILE A 12 -9.49 -18.47 -24.87
N LEU A 13 -9.99 -19.65 -25.25
CA LEU A 13 -9.68 -20.96 -24.71
C LEU A 13 -8.61 -21.62 -25.58
N SER A 14 -7.64 -22.24 -24.91
CA SER A 14 -6.87 -23.43 -25.32
C SER A 14 -5.69 -23.27 -26.29
N GLY A 15 -4.50 -23.58 -25.75
CA GLY A 15 -3.75 -24.75 -26.23
C GLY A 15 -2.27 -24.51 -26.56
N VAL A 16 -1.36 -24.98 -25.69
CA VAL A 16 -0.08 -25.59 -26.11
C VAL A 16 0.29 -26.66 -25.08
N GLY A 17 0.45 -27.90 -25.54
CA GLY A 17 1.19 -28.93 -24.82
C GLY A 17 2.53 -29.14 -25.52
N VAL A 18 3.60 -29.32 -24.74
CA VAL A 18 4.78 -30.10 -25.11
C VAL A 18 5.36 -30.72 -23.84
N ALA A 19 5.52 -32.04 -23.87
CA ALA A 19 6.25 -32.82 -22.88
C ALA A 19 7.72 -32.92 -23.26
N THR A 20 8.62 -32.84 -22.28
CA THR A 20 9.94 -33.49 -22.31
C THR A 20 10.42 -33.72 -20.88
N GLY A 21 10.59 -34.97 -20.50
CA GLY A 21 11.38 -35.37 -19.34
C GLY A 21 12.84 -35.60 -19.73
N LEU A 22 13.76 -35.38 -18.79
CA LEU A 22 15.10 -35.96 -18.77
C LEU A 22 15.50 -36.24 -17.31
N ALA A 23 16.17 -37.37 -17.14
CA ALA A 23 16.55 -38.02 -15.90
C ALA A 23 18.04 -37.81 -15.57
N GLY A 24 18.42 -38.08 -14.30
CA GLY A 24 19.78 -38.41 -13.84
C GLY A 24 20.70 -37.20 -13.62
N CYS A 25 21.58 -37.13 -12.62
CA CYS A 25 22.21 -38.18 -11.82
C CYS A 25 22.41 -37.70 -10.37
N THR A 26 22.06 -38.58 -9.43
CA THR A 26 22.56 -38.61 -8.06
C THR A 26 23.87 -39.42 -8.10
N SER A 27 24.98 -38.81 -7.71
CA SER A 27 26.23 -39.52 -7.45
C SER A 27 26.59 -39.36 -5.98
N ASP A 28 26.49 -40.49 -5.29
CA ASP A 28 27.05 -40.84 -3.99
C ASP A 28 28.49 -41.32 -4.23
N ASP A 29 29.46 -40.80 -3.49
CA ASP A 29 30.76 -41.47 -3.30
C ASP A 29 31.30 -41.08 -1.92
N GLY A 30 31.30 -42.05 -1.01
CA GLY A 30 31.76 -41.91 0.36
C GLY A 30 33.28 -41.93 0.50
N SER A 31 33.76 -41.39 1.61
CA SER A 31 35.06 -41.72 2.18
C SER A 31 35.02 -41.47 3.70
N ASP A 32 34.85 -42.56 4.44
CA ASP A 32 35.17 -42.67 5.87
C ASP A 32 36.69 -42.74 6.06
N GLY A 33 37.21 -42.09 7.11
CA GLY A 33 38.58 -42.32 7.58
C GLY A 33 39.19 -41.24 8.47
N ASP A 34 38.74 -41.21 9.74
CA ASP A 34 39.48 -40.93 10.99
C ASP A 34 40.72 -40.00 11.00
N THR A 35 40.71 -38.95 11.86
CA THR A 35 41.80 -38.70 12.83
C THR A 35 41.41 -37.64 13.90
N SER A 36 41.33 -38.13 15.14
CA SER A 36 41.52 -37.55 16.48
C SER A 36 41.87 -36.06 16.72
N ASP A 37 41.32 -35.57 17.84
CA ASP A 37 41.99 -34.94 19.00
C ASP A 37 41.91 -33.42 19.24
N ASP A 38 41.21 -33.12 20.35
CA ASP A 38 41.46 -32.14 21.42
C ASP A 38 41.89 -30.69 21.10
N GLY A 39 41.04 -29.75 21.52
CA GLY A 39 41.30 -28.32 21.52
C GLY A 39 40.41 -27.53 22.48
N ASN A 40 40.52 -27.83 23.78
CA ASN A 40 39.99 -27.07 24.92
C ASN A 40 40.34 -25.57 24.89
N GLY A 41 39.35 -24.68 25.05
CA GLY A 41 39.60 -23.22 25.09
C GLY A 41 38.44 -22.34 25.52
N ASN A 42 38.16 -22.31 26.82
CA ASN A 42 37.93 -21.11 27.66
C ASN A 42 36.92 -20.03 27.18
N ALA A 43 35.69 -20.05 27.73
CA ALA A 43 34.79 -18.89 27.74
C ALA A 43 34.80 -18.25 29.13
N ASP A 44 35.40 -17.06 29.23
CA ASP A 44 35.35 -16.18 30.40
C ASP A 44 35.30 -14.71 29.92
N SER A 45 34.78 -13.82 30.77
CA SER A 45 34.39 -12.41 30.59
C SER A 45 33.01 -12.19 29.94
N SER A 46 31.92 -11.84 30.66
CA SER A 46 31.63 -10.78 31.66
C SER A 46 31.39 -9.38 31.06
N THR A 47 30.30 -8.77 31.54
CA THR A 47 29.97 -7.33 31.64
C THR A 47 29.20 -6.76 30.44
N ASP A 48 27.88 -6.47 30.52
CA ASP A 48 27.13 -5.43 31.28
C ASP A 48 27.02 -4.11 30.49
N GLU A 49 25.95 -3.38 30.80
CA GLU A 49 25.57 -2.02 30.39
C GLU A 49 24.68 -1.91 29.14
N GLY A 50 23.42 -1.54 29.43
CA GLY A 50 22.38 -1.26 28.45
C GLY A 50 22.56 0.09 27.78
N ASP A 51 21.97 0.19 26.61
CA ASP A 51 21.64 1.44 25.95
C ASP A 51 20.22 1.25 25.40
N ASP A 52 19.28 2.00 25.98
CA ASP A 52 17.94 2.24 25.43
C ASP A 52 18.11 2.94 24.08
N ALA A 53 18.23 2.15 23.01
CA ALA A 53 18.10 2.65 21.66
C ALA A 53 16.62 2.98 21.41
N PRO A 54 16.27 4.18 20.90
CA PRO A 54 14.93 4.43 20.39
C PRO A 54 14.64 3.41 19.30
N GLY A 55 13.37 2.99 19.23
CA GLY A 55 12.86 1.93 18.38
C GLY A 55 13.56 1.90 17.02
N GLN A 56 14.02 0.70 16.66
CA GLN A 56 14.49 0.33 15.34
C GLN A 56 13.40 0.72 14.33
N HIS A 57 13.43 1.96 13.82
CA HIS A 57 12.79 2.32 12.57
C HIS A 57 13.43 1.39 11.55
N GLY A 58 12.64 0.40 11.12
CA GLY A 58 13.10 -0.61 10.20
C GLY A 58 13.64 0.09 8.97
N THR A 59 14.94 -0.08 8.71
CA THR A 59 15.44 -0.07 7.34
C THR A 59 14.69 -1.18 6.63
N GLY A 60 13.59 -0.80 5.96
CA GLY A 60 12.71 -1.72 5.26
C GLY A 60 13.52 -2.58 4.31
N SER A 61 13.67 -3.85 4.66
CA SER A 61 14.02 -4.87 3.68
C SER A 61 12.83 -4.92 2.73
N GLY A 62 13.05 -4.49 1.48
CA GLY A 62 12.01 -4.14 0.52
C GLY A 62 10.85 -5.13 0.43
N GLY A 63 9.64 -4.58 0.32
CA GLY A 63 8.42 -5.32 0.02
C GLY A 63 7.16 -4.54 0.39
N ASP A 64 7.12 -3.98 1.60
CA ASP A 64 5.90 -3.38 2.13
C ASP A 64 6.14 -1.89 2.46
N ILE A 65 5.44 -1.00 1.78
CA ILE A 65 5.37 0.41 2.18
C ILE A 65 4.71 0.44 3.56
N ASN A 66 5.39 1.02 4.53
CA ASN A 66 4.87 1.09 5.89
C ASN A 66 3.87 2.24 5.97
N TYR A 67 2.58 1.91 6.01
CA TYR A 67 1.55 2.86 6.40
C TYR A 67 1.40 2.75 7.91
N GLY A 68 1.65 3.84 8.64
CA GLY A 68 1.35 3.90 10.07
C GLY A 68 -0.13 3.62 10.37
N GLU A 69 -0.48 3.48 11.65
CA GLU A 69 -1.84 3.15 12.09
C GLU A 69 -2.87 4.25 11.77
N SER A 70 -2.42 5.47 11.52
CA SER A 70 -3.26 6.64 11.20
C SER A 70 -2.53 7.60 10.28
N TYR A 71 -3.25 8.15 9.29
CA TYR A 71 -2.77 9.15 8.35
C TYR A 71 -3.91 9.74 7.53
N VAL A 72 -3.61 10.79 6.76
CA VAL A 72 -4.49 11.35 5.74
C VAL A 72 -3.83 11.17 4.38
N SER A 73 -4.61 10.82 3.36
CA SER A 73 -4.23 10.87 1.96
C SER A 73 -5.08 11.90 1.20
N GLU A 74 -4.43 12.76 0.43
CA GLU A 74 -5.06 13.69 -0.51
C GLU A 74 -4.80 13.22 -1.93
N ILE A 75 -5.85 13.09 -2.74
CA ILE A 75 -5.79 12.46 -4.06
C ILE A 75 -6.18 13.49 -5.13
N ASP A 76 -5.20 13.87 -5.92
CA ASP A 76 -5.33 14.77 -7.05
C ASP A 76 -5.36 13.97 -8.36
N LEU A 77 -6.55 13.82 -8.96
CA LEU A 77 -6.68 13.15 -10.26
C LEU A 77 -6.19 14.07 -11.40
N HIS A 78 -5.45 13.50 -12.35
CA HIS A 78 -4.87 14.26 -13.47
C HIS A 78 -5.89 14.68 -14.55
N GLU A 79 -7.14 14.21 -14.47
CA GLU A 79 -8.21 14.60 -15.40
C GLU A 79 -8.75 16.01 -15.08
N ALA A 80 -8.96 16.82 -16.11
CA ALA A 80 -9.44 18.19 -15.94
C ALA A 80 -10.88 18.23 -15.41
N GLY A 81 -11.09 18.91 -14.29
CA GLY A 81 -12.41 19.01 -13.65
C GLY A 81 -12.76 17.83 -12.75
N SER A 82 -11.77 17.01 -12.40
CA SER A 82 -11.89 15.96 -11.40
C SER A 82 -12.28 16.51 -10.02
N PRO A 83 -12.94 15.71 -9.19
CA PRO A 83 -13.19 16.08 -7.79
C PRO A 83 -11.89 16.13 -6.97
N GLU A 84 -11.94 16.88 -5.88
CA GLU A 84 -10.96 16.84 -4.80
C GLU A 84 -11.34 15.68 -3.87
N ILE A 85 -10.42 14.76 -3.62
CA ILE A 85 -10.68 13.56 -2.81
C ILE A 85 -9.70 13.55 -1.65
N SER A 86 -10.20 13.35 -0.44
CA SER A 86 -9.40 13.13 0.77
C SER A 86 -9.86 11.90 1.52
N GLN A 87 -8.93 11.08 2.00
CA GLN A 87 -9.22 9.92 2.83
C GLN A 87 -8.45 10.00 4.14
N THR A 88 -9.14 9.85 5.26
CA THR A 88 -8.57 9.78 6.61
C THR A 88 -8.59 8.33 7.07
N HIS A 89 -7.47 7.82 7.56
CA HIS A 89 -7.33 6.46 8.09
C HIS A 89 -7.05 6.50 9.59
N TYR A 90 -7.61 5.54 10.31
CA TYR A 90 -7.38 5.34 11.73
C TYR A 90 -7.64 3.88 12.13
N GLU A 91 -6.61 3.14 12.54
CA GLU A 91 -6.69 1.76 13.06
C GLU A 91 -7.47 0.76 12.16
N GLY A 92 -7.43 0.96 10.83
CA GLY A 92 -8.12 0.13 9.83
C GLY A 92 -9.50 0.65 9.42
N ASP A 93 -10.06 1.62 10.14
CA ASP A 93 -11.22 2.39 9.71
C ASP A 93 -10.78 3.53 8.77
N HIS A 94 -11.68 3.96 7.90
CA HIS A 94 -11.43 5.11 7.04
C HIS A 94 -12.66 5.96 6.74
N TYR A 95 -12.43 7.23 6.49
CA TYR A 95 -13.42 8.21 6.05
C TYR A 95 -12.95 8.82 4.74
N THR A 96 -13.80 8.82 3.73
CA THR A 96 -13.52 9.42 2.44
C THR A 96 -14.49 10.56 2.18
N ARG A 97 -13.95 11.67 1.71
CA ARG A 97 -14.69 12.85 1.26
C ARG A 97 -14.31 13.18 -0.17
N THR A 98 -15.33 13.28 -1.02
CA THR A 98 -15.19 13.64 -2.43
C THR A 98 -15.97 14.91 -2.70
N GLU A 99 -15.26 16.00 -3.02
CA GLU A 99 -15.85 17.29 -3.38
C GLU A 99 -15.75 17.53 -4.88
N PHE A 100 -16.90 17.66 -5.54
CA PHE A 100 -17.00 17.91 -6.97
C PHE A 100 -16.93 19.42 -7.25
N GLY A 101 -16.44 19.82 -8.43
CA GLY A 101 -16.28 21.24 -8.80
C GLY A 101 -17.58 22.07 -8.86
N ASN A 102 -18.76 21.46 -8.70
CA ASN A 102 -20.05 22.13 -8.50
C ASN A 102 -20.38 22.41 -7.02
N GLY A 103 -19.49 22.06 -6.09
CA GLY A 103 -19.67 22.14 -4.64
C GLY A 103 -20.51 21.01 -4.03
N GLU A 104 -20.83 19.98 -4.82
CA GLU A 104 -21.44 18.76 -4.29
C GLU A 104 -20.39 17.97 -3.51
N VAL A 105 -20.77 17.46 -2.34
CA VAL A 105 -19.90 16.64 -1.49
C VAL A 105 -20.58 15.30 -1.28
N VAL A 106 -19.83 14.23 -1.50
CA VAL A 106 -20.22 12.86 -1.20
C VAL A 106 -19.22 12.31 -0.19
N GLU A 107 -19.73 11.59 0.80
CA GLU A 107 -18.93 11.07 1.90
C GLU A 107 -19.18 9.57 2.07
N SER A 108 -18.15 8.84 2.51
CA SER A 108 -18.24 7.45 2.93
C SER A 108 -17.44 7.22 4.20
N TYR A 109 -17.91 6.25 4.98
CA TYR A 109 -17.28 5.81 6.22
C TYR A 109 -17.15 4.29 6.13
N HIS A 110 -16.00 3.76 6.47
CA HIS A 110 -15.78 2.35 6.75
C HIS A 110 -15.38 2.23 8.20
N VAL A 111 -16.26 1.67 9.03
CA VAL A 111 -16.08 1.60 10.49
C VAL A 111 -16.48 0.21 10.97
N ASP A 112 -15.60 -0.45 11.71
CA ASP A 112 -15.83 -1.81 12.26
C ASP A 112 -16.23 -2.85 11.18
N GLY A 113 -15.76 -2.66 9.94
CA GLY A 113 -16.06 -3.54 8.80
C GLY A 113 -17.42 -3.29 8.13
N GLU A 114 -18.16 -2.25 8.53
CA GLU A 114 -19.39 -1.80 7.89
C GLU A 114 -19.14 -0.51 7.08
N THR A 115 -19.72 -0.44 5.88
CA THR A 115 -19.55 0.70 4.97
C THR A 115 -20.84 1.51 4.87
N TYR A 116 -20.70 2.82 5.07
CA TYR A 116 -21.77 3.81 5.05
C TYR A 116 -21.51 4.83 3.94
N GLY A 117 -22.57 5.30 3.30
CA GLY A 117 -22.54 6.43 2.37
C GLY A 117 -23.44 7.56 2.83
N ILE A 118 -22.99 8.81 2.69
CA ILE A 118 -23.80 10.00 2.87
C ILE A 118 -24.11 10.59 1.50
N VAL A 119 -25.38 10.52 1.11
CA VAL A 119 -25.84 11.05 -0.18
C VAL A 119 -26.97 12.04 0.07
N GLU A 120 -26.76 13.29 -0.35
CA GLU A 120 -27.69 14.41 -0.12
C GLU A 120 -28.09 14.56 1.36
N GLY A 121 -27.17 14.25 2.28
CA GLY A 121 -27.37 14.31 3.74
C GLY A 121 -28.12 13.13 4.35
N ASN A 122 -28.37 12.06 3.59
CA ASN A 122 -29.00 10.84 4.10
C ASN A 122 -27.95 9.73 4.27
N CYS A 123 -28.00 9.02 5.39
CA CYS A 123 -27.13 7.86 5.64
C CYS A 123 -27.71 6.58 5.02
N VAL A 124 -26.88 5.87 4.28
CA VAL A 124 -27.18 4.54 3.72
C VAL A 124 -26.07 3.56 4.07
N ILE A 125 -26.40 2.29 4.32
CA ILE A 125 -25.44 1.19 4.47
C ILE A 125 -25.31 0.52 3.10
N THR A 126 -24.09 0.42 2.56
CA THR A 126 -23.83 -0.10 1.21
C THR A 126 -22.40 -0.59 1.06
N ASP A 127 -22.19 -1.71 0.37
CA ASP A 127 -20.85 -2.22 0.03
C ASP A 127 -20.18 -1.41 -1.11
N ASP A 128 -20.92 -0.55 -1.81
CA ASP A 128 -20.45 0.24 -2.97
C ASP A 128 -20.86 1.71 -2.81
N PRO A 129 -20.25 2.45 -1.87
CA PRO A 129 -20.56 3.87 -1.67
C PRO A 129 -19.96 4.73 -2.81
N ALA A 130 -20.69 5.79 -3.17
CA ALA A 130 -20.33 6.63 -4.32
C ALA A 130 -19.01 7.40 -4.13
N ALA A 131 -18.63 7.75 -2.90
CA ALA A 131 -17.36 8.40 -2.62
C ALA A 131 -16.17 7.47 -2.92
N GLU A 132 -16.22 6.20 -2.49
CA GLU A 132 -15.17 5.19 -2.77
C GLU A 132 -15.05 4.85 -4.26
N THR A 133 -16.13 4.95 -5.04
CA THR A 133 -16.09 4.66 -6.49
C THR A 133 -15.13 5.58 -7.26
N SER A 134 -14.84 6.76 -6.70
CA SER A 134 -13.96 7.77 -7.31
C SER A 134 -12.50 7.64 -6.86
N VAL A 135 -12.24 6.82 -5.83
CA VAL A 135 -10.91 6.61 -5.25
C VAL A 135 -10.20 5.52 -6.08
N PRO A 136 -9.03 5.78 -6.67
CA PRO A 136 -8.23 4.72 -7.27
C PRO A 136 -7.72 3.77 -6.17
N ASP A 137 -7.46 2.50 -6.51
CA ASP A 137 -6.87 1.54 -5.56
C ASP A 137 -5.40 1.91 -5.31
N ILE A 138 -5.17 2.68 -4.24
CA ILE A 138 -3.87 3.29 -3.88
C ILE A 138 -3.08 2.43 -2.89
N GLU A 139 -3.78 1.63 -2.08
CA GLU A 139 -3.14 0.74 -1.09
C GLU A 139 -2.54 -0.50 -1.75
N ASN A 140 -3.07 -0.91 -2.91
CA ASN A 140 -2.54 -2.02 -3.67
C ASN A 140 -2.49 -1.70 -5.19
N PRO A 141 -1.64 -0.75 -5.61
CA PRO A 141 -1.29 -0.62 -7.02
C PRO A 141 -0.80 -1.99 -7.52
N GLN A 142 -1.23 -2.41 -8.71
CA GLN A 142 -1.08 -3.77 -9.22
C GLN A 142 0.39 -4.13 -9.54
N GLY A 143 1.26 -4.29 -8.56
CA GLY A 143 2.67 -4.55 -8.85
C GLY A 143 3.65 -4.51 -7.69
N VAL A 144 3.28 -3.95 -6.53
CA VAL A 144 4.17 -3.90 -5.35
C VAL A 144 4.17 -5.26 -4.62
N GLN A 145 4.56 -6.34 -5.31
CA GLN A 145 4.80 -7.65 -4.71
C GLN A 145 6.28 -8.08 -4.75
N ASP A 146 7.10 -7.37 -5.52
CA ASP A 146 8.55 -7.55 -5.51
C ASP A 146 9.23 -6.44 -4.71
N SER A 147 10.32 -6.78 -4.03
CA SER A 147 11.15 -5.81 -3.31
C SER A 147 11.72 -4.79 -4.30
N LEU A 148 11.10 -3.61 -4.40
CA LEU A 148 11.64 -2.51 -5.20
C LEU A 148 12.90 -1.96 -4.53
N GLU A 149 13.97 -1.81 -5.30
CA GLU A 149 15.15 -1.06 -4.87
C GLU A 149 14.92 0.44 -5.14
N ALA A 150 15.43 1.29 -4.26
CA ALA A 150 15.36 2.74 -4.48
C ALA A 150 16.14 3.09 -5.77
N THR A 151 15.49 3.81 -6.67
CA THR A 151 16.10 4.26 -7.93
C THR A 151 16.84 5.58 -7.76
N GLU A 152 16.39 6.42 -6.83
CA GLU A 152 16.94 7.75 -6.56
C GLU A 152 16.76 8.15 -5.08
N THR A 153 17.61 9.06 -4.59
CA THR A 153 17.35 9.85 -3.37
C THR A 153 17.27 11.32 -3.76
N THR A 154 16.21 12.00 -3.35
CA THR A 154 15.94 13.40 -3.75
C THR A 154 15.31 14.18 -2.60
N THR A 155 14.77 15.37 -2.89
CA THR A 155 14.06 16.21 -1.93
C THR A 155 12.65 16.50 -2.40
N LEU A 156 11.66 16.25 -1.55
CA LEU A 156 10.26 16.58 -1.76
C LEU A 156 9.81 17.52 -0.64
N ASN A 157 9.28 18.70 -0.98
CA ASN A 157 8.83 19.73 -0.02
C ASN A 157 9.86 20.19 1.04
N GLY A 158 11.14 19.88 0.84
CA GLY A 158 12.23 20.23 1.77
C GLY A 158 12.78 19.02 2.53
N ASP A 159 12.07 17.89 2.50
CA ASP A 159 12.42 16.66 3.20
C ASP A 159 13.14 15.68 2.27
N SER A 160 14.06 14.90 2.82
CA SER A 160 14.86 13.92 2.07
C SER A 160 14.05 12.65 1.86
N VAL A 161 13.89 12.23 0.60
CA VAL A 161 13.08 11.06 0.22
C VAL A 161 13.85 10.08 -0.66
N GLU A 162 13.58 8.79 -0.49
CA GLU A 162 13.93 7.73 -1.43
C GLU A 162 12.80 7.55 -2.45
N VAL A 163 13.17 7.34 -3.71
CA VAL A 163 12.24 7.15 -4.82
C VAL A 163 12.27 5.70 -5.25
N TYR A 164 11.10 5.09 -5.37
CA TYR A 164 10.92 3.72 -5.86
C TYR A 164 10.03 3.76 -7.09
N GLU A 165 10.52 3.23 -8.21
CA GLU A 165 9.79 3.24 -9.48
C GLU A 165 9.35 1.82 -9.82
N HIS A 166 8.06 1.65 -10.10
CA HIS A 166 7.55 0.38 -10.58
C HIS A 166 7.71 0.31 -12.11
N PRO A 167 8.56 -0.57 -12.65
CA PRO A 167 8.94 -0.55 -14.06
C PRO A 167 7.80 -0.91 -15.03
N GLU A 168 6.72 -1.53 -14.53
CA GLU A 168 5.58 -1.96 -15.36
C GLU A 168 4.32 -1.08 -15.19
N GLU A 169 4.27 -0.23 -14.18
CA GLU A 169 3.04 0.51 -13.81
C GLU A 169 3.14 2.04 -13.95
N ASP A 170 4.29 2.55 -14.44
CA ASP A 170 4.54 4.01 -14.51
C ASP A 170 4.17 4.72 -13.19
N ALA A 171 4.49 4.05 -12.07
CA ALA A 171 4.19 4.50 -10.72
C ALA A 171 5.49 4.81 -9.97
N ARG A 172 5.49 5.91 -9.21
CA ARG A 172 6.65 6.39 -8.45
C ARG A 172 6.24 6.68 -7.02
N TRP A 173 6.87 5.98 -6.08
CA TRP A 173 6.72 6.19 -4.65
C TRP A 173 7.84 7.07 -4.13
N TYR A 174 7.49 8.04 -3.30
CA TYR A 174 8.42 8.87 -2.55
C TYR A 174 8.26 8.53 -1.08
N VAL A 175 9.31 8.01 -0.45
CA VAL A 175 9.31 7.58 0.95
C VAL A 175 10.28 8.44 1.72
N ASP A 176 9.83 9.01 2.83
CA ASP A 176 10.66 9.84 3.69
C ASP A 176 11.79 9.01 4.32
N THR A 177 13.02 9.52 4.21
CA THR A 177 14.23 8.79 4.65
C THR A 177 14.41 8.76 6.16
N GLU A 178 13.75 9.67 6.90
CA GLU A 178 13.86 9.74 8.35
C GLU A 178 12.86 8.81 9.03
N THR A 179 11.64 8.77 8.53
CA THR A 179 10.50 8.04 9.12
C THR A 179 10.24 6.69 8.46
N GLY A 180 10.53 6.56 7.17
CA GLY A 180 10.19 5.39 6.34
C GLY A 180 8.74 5.38 5.87
N TYR A 181 7.98 6.47 6.06
CA TYR A 181 6.59 6.59 5.62
C TYR A 181 6.50 7.15 4.18
N PRO A 182 5.49 6.75 3.40
CA PRO A 182 5.27 7.36 2.09
C PRO A 182 4.93 8.84 2.27
N ALA A 183 5.53 9.68 1.44
CA ALA A 183 5.19 11.10 1.36
C ALA A 183 4.28 11.37 0.15
N GLN A 184 4.51 10.66 -0.96
CA GLN A 184 3.74 10.83 -2.18
C GLN A 184 3.78 9.56 -3.06
N LEU A 185 2.69 9.32 -3.78
CA LEU A 185 2.60 8.40 -4.92
C LEU A 185 2.25 9.21 -6.16
N GLU A 186 3.04 9.06 -7.23
CA GLU A 186 2.67 9.54 -8.56
C GLU A 186 2.35 8.36 -9.46
N THR A 187 1.24 8.46 -10.19
CA THR A 187 0.84 7.52 -11.24
C THR A 187 0.44 8.28 -12.50
N ASP A 188 0.18 7.58 -13.60
CA ASP A 188 -0.40 8.22 -14.79
C ASP A 188 -1.74 8.93 -14.53
N VAL A 189 -2.54 8.44 -13.58
CA VAL A 189 -3.92 8.88 -13.37
C VAL A 189 -4.10 9.86 -12.21
N ALA A 190 -3.19 9.82 -11.22
CA ALA A 190 -3.33 10.59 -10.00
C ALA A 190 -1.98 10.85 -9.33
N THR A 191 -1.94 11.93 -8.54
CA THR A 191 -0.94 12.17 -7.50
C THR A 191 -1.63 12.01 -6.15
N VAL A 192 -1.03 11.23 -5.25
CA VAL A 192 -1.52 11.04 -3.87
C VAL A 192 -0.48 11.55 -2.91
N THR A 193 -0.86 12.46 -2.02
CA THR A 193 0.02 12.99 -0.98
C THR A 193 -0.41 12.44 0.37
N PHE A 194 0.54 11.95 1.17
CA PHE A 194 0.28 11.36 2.47
C PHE A 194 0.85 12.24 3.58
N HIS A 195 0.09 12.46 4.64
CA HIS A 195 0.49 13.29 5.78
C HIS A 195 -0.28 12.95 7.06
N SER A 196 -0.05 13.73 8.11
CA SER A 196 -0.71 13.58 9.43
C SER A 196 -0.53 12.19 10.06
N TRP A 197 0.65 11.59 9.85
CA TRP A 197 1.03 10.30 10.44
C TRP A 197 0.88 10.31 11.96
N GLY A 198 0.06 9.42 12.51
CA GLY A 198 -0.16 9.32 13.95
C GLY A 198 -1.01 10.46 14.56
N ASP A 199 -1.54 11.36 13.74
CA ASP A 199 -2.24 12.59 14.16
C ASP A 199 -3.61 12.68 13.47
N THR A 200 -4.36 11.57 13.45
CA THR A 200 -5.78 11.56 13.06
C THR A 200 -6.63 11.16 14.26
N ASP A 201 -7.84 11.72 14.31
CA ASP A 201 -8.83 11.35 15.34
C ASP A 201 -9.50 10.01 14.97
N PRO A 202 -9.98 9.24 15.97
CA PRO A 202 -10.82 8.06 15.72
C PRO A 202 -12.04 8.39 14.85
N ILE A 203 -12.40 7.43 14.01
CA ILE A 203 -13.50 7.57 13.04
C ILE A 203 -14.74 6.89 13.62
N ASP A 204 -15.76 7.68 13.93
CA ASP A 204 -17.05 7.16 14.37
C ASP A 204 -17.99 6.92 13.18
N SER A 205 -18.94 6.00 13.34
CA SER A 205 -20.00 5.80 12.36
C SER A 205 -20.92 7.04 12.25
N PRO A 206 -21.62 7.22 11.11
CA PRO A 206 -22.47 8.38 10.91
C PRO A 206 -23.57 8.51 11.96
N GLU A 207 -23.83 9.74 12.41
CA GLU A 207 -24.92 10.01 13.34
C GLU A 207 -26.30 9.83 12.67
N GLY A 208 -27.18 9.04 13.29
CA GLY A 208 -28.59 8.93 12.90
C GLY A 208 -29.03 7.52 12.52
N GLU A 209 -30.22 7.42 11.92
CA GLU A 209 -30.73 6.14 11.40
C GLU A 209 -30.27 5.98 9.94
N CYS A 210 -29.44 4.97 9.68
CA CYS A 210 -29.02 4.59 8.35
C CYS A 210 -29.99 3.56 7.76
N ILE A 211 -30.24 3.64 6.45
CA ILE A 211 -31.07 2.67 5.74
C ILE A 211 -30.19 1.68 4.96
N GLU A 212 -30.50 0.38 5.08
CA GLU A 212 -29.87 -0.66 4.25
C GLU A 212 -30.40 -0.56 2.81
N LEU A 213 -29.49 -0.66 1.82
CA LEU A 213 -29.82 -0.64 0.39
C LEU A 213 -29.79 -2.04 -0.27
#